data_AF-A0ABD3X930-F1
#
_entry.id   AF-A0ABD3X930-F1
#
_cell.length_a   1.000
_cell.length_b   1.000
_cell.length_c   1.000
_cell.angle_alpha   90.00
_cell.angle_beta   90.00
_cell.angle_gamma   90.00
#
_symmetry.space_group_name_H-M   'P 1'
#
loop_
_entity.id
_entity.type
_entity.pdbx_description
1 polymer ?
#
loop_
_entity_poly.entity_id
_entity_poly.type
_entity_poly.pdbx_seq_one_letter_code
_entity_poly.pdbx_strand_id
1 'polypeptide(L)'
;MAGPVFVIAVICWSLITISSQQQNTSQNGPATQKDATILILGAGMTGITAAKTLHDKGYRNFIILEGSNRIGGRISETQIGNYIVEGGAAWIHGSGTNPLLTLAKRFNLSYVATHYEDYGVRDGSGRDVTDEFAIRYNTSFGPAFKYFKNYTKESRAISRTDFTIRSALLMGGWRPQSAVDDLIEFFNIDFSYAYAADVVSGLHAYIYEAYDAYNTTDDLTVNDVRGYSHIVRSLHAEFISDGDQRLRLNEVVTDIEQTDEGIVVRTKDNVTYSADHVLVTFSIGVLQNNDVRFSPPLPAWKREAIHQFQQALLMHVYVQFAEKFWDDHEFILYASERRNYFNIWHNIDKTLPGSKILQVSVVGDEVKRLERLKDTEIISELLSVLRTMYSDRTVSEPIAYNIPRWYSNPLFRGAFSNWPPGYTINTFSNLQAPVGKIFFAGEYSDRFNYGYIQAAYLSALRVVDNIEECLRKPGACDVTTRPKENYHECNDHTRQMYSANQEDEDGTCSFDECPVSSSSLHLSPDFDIFISKLVIAFLLRCFIL
;
A
#
# COMPACT_ATOMS: atom_id res chain seq x y z
N MET A 1 48.20 42.63 -33.40
CA MET A 1 47.44 41.36 -33.25
C MET A 1 48.29 40.44 -32.40
N ALA A 2 47.67 39.77 -31.43
CA ALA A 2 48.30 39.11 -30.28
C ALA A 2 48.88 40.07 -29.22
N GLY A 3 48.36 39.94 -28.00
CA GLY A 3 48.83 40.59 -26.78
C GLY A 3 48.53 39.65 -25.61
N PRO A 4 49.53 39.12 -24.87
CA PRO A 4 49.37 37.90 -24.09
C PRO A 4 49.26 38.11 -22.57
N VAL A 5 48.70 37.05 -21.97
CA VAL A 5 48.82 36.50 -20.61
C VAL A 5 49.97 37.06 -19.74
N PHE A 6 49.64 37.42 -18.50
CA PHE A 6 50.61 37.52 -17.39
C PHE A 6 50.31 36.46 -16.33
N VAL A 7 51.29 35.59 -16.12
CA VAL A 7 51.48 34.70 -14.96
C VAL A 7 52.30 35.48 -13.93
N ILE A 8 51.91 35.50 -12.66
CA ILE A 8 52.84 35.81 -11.57
C ILE A 8 52.62 34.82 -10.42
N ALA A 9 53.70 34.13 -10.07
CA ALA A 9 53.86 33.28 -8.92
C ALA A 9 54.93 33.89 -7.99
N VAL A 10 54.55 34.09 -6.73
CA VAL A 10 55.29 33.89 -5.45
C VAL A 10 56.61 34.66 -5.21
N ILE A 11 56.72 35.37 -4.08
CA ILE A 11 57.55 35.04 -2.89
C ILE A 11 57.57 36.22 -1.91
N CYS A 12 56.97 35.95 -0.73
CA CYS A 12 57.49 36.12 0.64
C CYS A 12 58.18 37.43 1.03
N TRP A 13 57.75 38.05 2.15
CA TRP A 13 58.63 38.63 3.17
C TRP A 13 57.94 38.48 4.53
N SER A 14 58.68 37.90 5.47
CA SER A 14 58.29 37.56 6.84
C SER A 14 58.60 38.71 7.80
N LEU A 15 57.66 39.02 8.70
CA LEU A 15 57.94 39.72 9.95
C LEU A 15 57.22 38.99 11.09
N ILE A 16 58.04 38.45 11.99
CA ILE A 16 57.65 37.77 13.22
C ILE A 16 57.48 38.84 14.31
N THR A 17 56.29 38.93 14.90
CA THR A 17 56.10 39.47 16.25
C THR A 17 55.26 38.48 17.05
N ILE A 18 55.90 37.87 18.03
CA ILE A 18 55.31 36.97 19.02
C ILE A 18 54.50 37.83 19.99
N SER A 19 53.18 37.59 20.06
CA SER A 19 52.33 38.05 21.16
C SER A 19 51.55 36.85 21.66
N SER A 20 51.62 36.63 22.97
CA SER A 20 51.10 35.49 23.73
C SER A 20 49.66 35.12 23.38
N GLN A 21 49.44 33.86 23.01
CA GLN A 21 48.12 33.23 23.04
C GLN A 21 47.67 33.08 24.50
N GLN A 22 46.68 33.87 24.92
CA GLN A 22 45.76 33.40 25.95
C GLN A 22 44.75 32.47 25.26
N GLN A 23 44.87 31.17 25.54
CA GLN A 23 43.81 30.22 25.29
C GLN A 23 42.60 30.62 26.13
N ASN A 24 41.67 31.35 25.53
CA ASN A 24 40.31 31.41 26.03
C ASN A 24 39.66 30.07 25.66
N THR A 25 39.61 29.17 26.64
CA THR A 25 38.66 28.06 26.67
C THR A 25 37.26 28.64 26.69
N SER A 26 36.72 28.96 25.50
CA SER A 26 35.30 29.31 25.37
C SER A 26 34.48 28.05 25.62
N GLN A 27 33.92 28.05 26.82
CA GLN A 27 32.84 27.23 27.32
C GLN A 27 31.90 26.72 26.22
N ASN A 28 31.61 25.42 26.28
CA ASN A 28 30.46 24.82 25.62
C ASN A 28 29.23 25.71 25.87
N GLY A 29 28.71 26.34 24.82
CA GLY A 29 27.40 26.97 24.88
C GLY A 29 26.34 25.94 25.31
N PRO A 30 25.22 26.37 25.91
CA PRO A 30 24.15 25.45 26.22
C PRO A 30 23.73 24.74 24.94
N ALA A 31 23.70 23.40 24.96
CA ALA A 31 23.18 22.62 23.84
C ALA A 31 21.80 23.17 23.47
N THR A 32 21.63 23.55 22.20
CA THR A 32 20.38 24.06 21.65
C THR A 32 19.28 23.04 22.00
N GLN A 33 18.32 23.45 22.83
CA GLN A 33 17.26 22.56 23.29
C GLN A 33 16.42 22.13 22.09
N LYS A 34 16.46 20.84 21.77
CA LYS A 34 15.68 20.26 20.68
C LYS A 34 14.20 20.15 21.05
N ASP A 35 13.33 20.24 20.04
CA ASP A 35 11.89 20.14 20.22
C ASP A 35 11.46 18.72 20.59
N ALA A 36 12.14 17.71 20.05
CA ALA A 36 11.86 16.31 20.32
C ALA A 36 13.12 15.44 20.25
N THR A 37 13.08 14.24 20.83
CA THR A 37 14.08 13.21 20.54
C THR A 37 13.78 12.57 19.18
N ILE A 38 12.50 12.34 18.87
CA ILE A 38 12.06 11.74 17.61
C ILE A 38 10.96 12.61 16.99
N LEU A 39 11.15 13.04 15.74
CA LEU A 39 10.06 13.55 14.91
C LEU A 39 9.49 12.42 14.04
N ILE A 40 8.18 12.26 14.05
CA ILE A 40 7.46 11.30 13.21
C ILE A 40 6.71 12.08 12.14
N LEU A 41 7.06 11.87 10.87
CA LEU A 41 6.53 12.63 9.76
C LEU A 41 5.42 11.82 9.08
N GLY A 42 4.17 12.20 9.37
CA GLY A 42 2.92 11.55 8.95
C GLY A 42 2.16 10.90 10.11
N ALA A 43 0.86 11.15 10.19
CA ALA A 43 -0.07 10.55 11.16
C ALA A 43 -1.00 9.51 10.49
N GLY A 44 -0.47 8.77 9.52
CA GLY A 44 -1.09 7.54 9.02
C GLY A 44 -0.96 6.38 10.00
N MET A 45 -1.41 5.18 9.59
CA MET A 45 -1.30 3.97 10.42
C MET A 45 0.14 3.73 10.91
N THR A 46 1.15 3.90 10.04
CA THR A 46 2.56 3.73 10.42
C THR A 46 2.99 4.71 11.50
N GLY A 47 2.74 6.01 11.32
CA GLY A 47 3.16 7.04 12.27
C GLY A 47 2.48 6.93 13.63
N ILE A 48 1.16 6.69 13.65
CA ILE A 48 0.40 6.51 14.89
C ILE A 48 0.83 5.23 15.62
N THR A 49 1.02 4.12 14.89
CA THR A 49 1.52 2.88 15.49
C THR A 49 2.91 3.08 16.06
N ALA A 50 3.83 3.71 15.33
CA ALA A 50 5.19 3.97 15.81
C ALA A 50 5.20 4.84 17.08
N ALA A 51 4.41 5.92 17.09
CA ALA A 51 4.28 6.80 18.24
C ALA A 51 3.70 6.08 19.47
N LYS A 52 2.68 5.24 19.26
CA LYS A 52 2.12 4.38 20.31
C LYS A 52 3.16 3.40 20.83
N THR A 53 3.87 2.68 19.97
CA THR A 53 4.89 1.71 20.38
C THR A 53 6.03 2.39 21.15
N LEU A 54 6.48 3.57 20.73
CA LEU A 54 7.43 4.38 21.47
C LEU A 54 6.89 4.76 22.87
N HIS A 55 5.62 5.18 22.94
CA HIS A 55 4.96 5.47 24.22
C HIS A 55 4.89 4.24 25.13
N ASP A 56 4.47 3.09 24.61
CA ASP A 56 4.36 1.86 25.39
C ASP A 56 5.74 1.41 25.91
N LYS A 57 6.82 1.68 25.15
CA LYS A 57 8.22 1.44 25.55
C LYS A 57 8.83 2.51 26.47
N GLY A 58 8.06 3.50 26.91
CA GLY A 58 8.52 4.52 27.87
C GLY A 58 9.14 5.78 27.25
N TYR A 59 9.27 5.86 25.93
CA TYR A 59 9.69 7.09 25.25
C TYR A 59 8.54 8.10 25.25
N ARG A 60 8.81 9.34 25.68
CA ARG A 60 7.79 10.40 25.80
C ARG A 60 8.07 11.61 24.91
N ASN A 61 9.34 11.82 24.56
CA ASN A 61 9.80 13.00 23.83
C ASN A 61 9.75 12.78 22.31
N PHE A 62 8.55 12.75 21.75
CA PHE A 62 8.34 12.68 20.31
C PHE A 62 7.23 13.64 19.87
N ILE A 63 7.31 14.12 18.63
CA ILE A 63 6.26 14.93 17.98
C ILE A 63 5.91 14.28 16.64
N ILE A 64 4.62 14.25 16.32
CA ILE A 64 4.04 13.78 15.07
C ILE A 64 3.63 15.01 14.24
N LEU A 65 4.16 15.14 13.03
CA LEU A 65 3.80 16.19 12.07
C LEU A 65 2.96 15.58 10.94
N GLU A 66 1.74 16.07 10.76
CA GLU A 66 0.80 15.58 9.75
C GLU A 66 0.38 16.73 8.83
N GLY A 67 0.56 16.51 7.52
CA GLY A 67 0.30 17.54 6.52
C GLY A 67 -1.18 17.86 6.32
N SER A 68 -2.08 16.92 6.61
CA SER A 68 -3.52 17.13 6.53
C SER A 68 -4.12 17.62 7.85
N ASN A 69 -5.41 17.95 7.81
CA ASN A 69 -6.18 18.35 8.98
C ASN A 69 -6.75 17.16 9.78
N ARG A 70 -6.31 15.93 9.49
CA ARG A 70 -6.80 14.70 10.15
C ARG A 70 -5.70 13.65 10.25
N ILE A 71 -5.91 12.68 11.13
CA ILE A 71 -5.10 11.46 11.18
C ILE A 71 -5.70 10.37 10.27
N GLY A 72 -4.92 9.34 9.95
CA GLY A 72 -5.34 8.19 9.15
C GLY A 72 -4.65 8.07 7.78
N GLY A 73 -4.18 9.19 7.21
CA GLY A 73 -3.53 9.19 5.90
C GLY A 73 -4.44 8.60 4.82
N ARG A 74 -4.00 7.55 4.14
CA ARG A 74 -4.77 6.85 3.08
C ARG A 74 -5.95 6.00 3.59
N ILE A 75 -6.11 5.89 4.90
CA ILE A 75 -7.30 5.30 5.51
C ILE A 75 -8.23 6.47 5.81
N SER A 76 -9.32 6.57 5.05
CA SER A 76 -10.20 7.73 5.10
C SER A 76 -11.58 7.42 4.59
N GLU A 77 -12.56 7.97 5.27
CA GLU A 77 -13.97 7.94 4.94
C GLU A 77 -14.42 9.26 4.30
N THR A 78 -15.51 9.21 3.53
CA THR A 78 -16.15 10.37 2.92
C THR A 78 -17.67 10.23 2.97
N GLN A 79 -18.37 11.37 3.01
CA GLN A 79 -19.82 11.40 3.00
C GLN A 79 -20.35 11.46 1.57
N ILE A 80 -21.41 10.69 1.31
CA ILE A 80 -22.22 10.75 0.08
C ILE A 80 -23.70 10.63 0.46
N GLY A 81 -24.45 11.70 0.22
CA GLY A 81 -25.80 11.86 0.78
C GLY A 81 -25.78 11.72 2.30
N ASN A 82 -26.54 10.74 2.82
CA ASN A 82 -26.62 10.42 4.25
C ASN A 82 -25.73 9.23 4.67
N TYR A 83 -24.89 8.72 3.76
CA TYR A 83 -24.06 7.55 3.98
C TYR A 83 -22.58 7.94 4.09
N ILE A 84 -21.83 7.14 4.85
CA ILE A 84 -20.39 7.20 4.93
C ILE A 84 -19.84 6.02 4.13
N VAL A 85 -18.94 6.29 3.21
CA VAL A 85 -18.22 5.29 2.41
C VAL A 85 -16.73 5.50 2.58
N GLU A 86 -15.94 4.46 2.34
CA GLU A 86 -14.48 4.56 2.40
C GLU A 86 -13.96 5.29 1.15
N GLY A 87 -13.21 6.37 1.33
CA GLY A 87 -12.55 7.10 0.24
C GLY A 87 -11.16 6.53 -0.13
N GLY A 88 -10.59 5.71 0.75
CA GLY A 88 -9.29 5.06 0.59
C GLY A 88 -9.40 3.55 0.80
N ALA A 89 -8.62 3.00 1.73
CA ALA A 89 -8.69 1.57 2.05
C ALA A 89 -10.07 1.19 2.62
N ALA A 90 -10.67 0.13 2.08
CA ALA A 90 -12.03 -0.30 2.45
C ALA A 90 -12.15 -1.74 2.99
N TRP A 91 -11.10 -2.56 2.81
CA TRP A 91 -11.11 -3.99 3.15
C TRP A 91 -10.12 -4.32 4.27
N ILE A 92 -10.57 -5.14 5.21
CA ILE A 92 -9.69 -5.92 6.09
C ILE A 92 -9.44 -7.24 5.37
N HIS A 93 -8.19 -7.49 5.01
CA HIS A 93 -7.80 -8.71 4.30
C HIS A 93 -7.67 -9.88 5.28
N GLY A 94 -8.76 -10.63 5.39
CA GLY A 94 -8.80 -11.90 6.07
C GLY A 94 -9.47 -11.97 7.44
N SER A 95 -10.29 -13.02 7.62
CA SER A 95 -10.93 -13.39 8.89
C SER A 95 -10.01 -14.06 9.92
N GLY A 96 -8.75 -14.33 9.55
CA GLY A 96 -7.77 -15.06 10.36
C GLY A 96 -6.97 -14.20 11.35
N THR A 97 -5.64 -14.33 11.33
CA THR A 97 -4.73 -13.69 12.32
C THR A 97 -4.28 -12.27 11.93
N ASN A 98 -4.93 -11.63 10.96
CA ASN A 98 -4.60 -10.27 10.55
C ASN A 98 -4.73 -9.29 11.75
N PRO A 99 -3.68 -8.51 12.08
CA PRO A 99 -3.70 -7.59 13.20
C PRO A 99 -4.82 -6.54 13.09
N LEU A 100 -5.23 -6.17 11.87
CA LEU A 100 -6.30 -5.19 11.66
C LEU A 100 -7.67 -5.74 12.01
N LEU A 101 -7.91 -7.04 11.84
CA LEU A 101 -9.14 -7.67 12.33
C LEU A 101 -9.18 -7.69 13.85
N THR A 102 -8.04 -7.95 14.50
CA THR A 102 -7.91 -7.90 15.96
C THR A 102 -8.24 -6.49 16.48
N LEU A 103 -7.72 -5.46 15.83
CA LEU A 103 -8.02 -4.06 16.17
C LEU A 103 -9.47 -3.67 15.87
N ALA A 104 -10.03 -4.12 14.74
CA ALA A 104 -11.43 -3.90 14.39
C ALA A 104 -12.36 -4.47 15.47
N LYS A 105 -12.11 -5.72 15.91
CA LYS A 105 -12.84 -6.35 17.01
C LYS A 105 -12.66 -5.58 18.33
N ARG A 106 -11.43 -5.19 18.66
CA ARG A 106 -11.12 -4.43 19.90
C ARG A 106 -11.85 -3.08 19.97
N PHE A 107 -11.95 -2.37 18.84
CA PHE A 107 -12.62 -1.07 18.75
C PHE A 107 -14.08 -1.16 18.28
N ASN A 108 -14.63 -2.38 18.26
CA ASN A 108 -16.01 -2.67 17.91
C ASN A 108 -16.42 -2.07 16.56
N LEU A 109 -15.57 -2.21 15.54
CA LEU A 109 -15.83 -1.75 14.18
C LEU A 109 -16.73 -2.74 13.44
N SER A 110 -17.74 -2.23 12.74
CA SER A 110 -18.63 -3.05 11.91
C SER A 110 -18.00 -3.37 10.56
N TYR A 111 -18.14 -4.62 10.12
CA TYR A 111 -17.68 -5.11 8.82
C TYR A 111 -18.53 -6.29 8.36
N VAL A 112 -18.53 -6.57 7.06
CA VAL A 112 -19.26 -7.68 6.42
C VAL A 112 -18.32 -8.43 5.46
N ALA A 113 -18.61 -9.70 5.20
CA ALA A 113 -17.87 -10.46 4.19
C ALA A 113 -18.07 -9.86 2.79
N THR A 114 -17.01 -9.91 1.99
CA THR A 114 -17.01 -9.50 0.58
C THR A 114 -17.15 -10.75 -0.28
N HIS A 115 -18.16 -10.81 -1.13
CA HIS A 115 -18.46 -11.97 -1.98
C HIS A 115 -18.03 -11.70 -3.42
N TYR A 116 -16.74 -11.90 -3.71
CA TYR A 116 -16.20 -11.75 -5.07
C TYR A 116 -16.82 -12.72 -6.09
N GLU A 117 -17.41 -13.81 -5.62
CA GLU A 117 -18.17 -14.79 -6.41
C GLU A 117 -19.60 -14.33 -6.76
N ASP A 118 -20.15 -13.34 -6.05
CA ASP A 118 -21.44 -12.73 -6.38
C ASP A 118 -21.25 -11.62 -7.41
N TYR A 119 -21.14 -12.02 -8.69
CA TYR A 119 -20.97 -11.10 -9.80
C TYR A 119 -21.95 -11.33 -10.94
N GLY A 120 -22.30 -10.23 -11.62
CA GLY A 120 -22.94 -10.24 -12.95
C GLY A 120 -22.06 -9.55 -13.98
N VAL A 121 -22.09 -9.99 -15.25
CA VAL A 121 -21.23 -9.44 -16.31
C VAL A 121 -22.05 -8.91 -17.48
N ARG A 122 -21.82 -7.65 -17.85
CA ARG A 122 -22.41 -6.99 -19.03
C ARG A 122 -21.35 -6.71 -20.09
N ASP A 123 -21.67 -6.96 -21.35
CA ASP A 123 -20.79 -6.60 -22.47
C ASP A 123 -21.06 -5.20 -23.04
N GLY A 124 -20.25 -4.77 -24.03
CA GLY A 124 -20.41 -3.49 -24.73
C GLY A 124 -21.72 -3.29 -25.50
N SER A 125 -22.59 -4.30 -25.56
CA SER A 125 -23.95 -4.22 -26.12
C SER A 125 -25.06 -4.29 -25.05
N GLY A 126 -24.69 -4.41 -23.77
CA GLY A 126 -25.61 -4.59 -22.65
C GLY A 126 -26.08 -6.03 -22.43
N ARG A 127 -25.58 -6.99 -23.23
CA ARG A 127 -25.93 -8.41 -23.04
C ARG A 127 -25.29 -8.94 -21.77
N ASP A 128 -26.02 -9.81 -21.10
CA ASP A 128 -25.49 -10.61 -20.00
C ASP A 128 -24.56 -11.69 -20.58
N VAL A 129 -23.30 -11.67 -20.16
CA VAL A 129 -22.26 -12.62 -20.57
C VAL A 129 -21.63 -13.33 -19.36
N THR A 130 -22.37 -13.38 -18.24
CA THR A 130 -21.90 -13.98 -16.97
C THR A 130 -21.47 -15.43 -17.14
N ASP A 131 -22.27 -16.25 -17.84
CA ASP A 131 -21.94 -17.65 -18.10
C ASP A 131 -20.68 -17.80 -18.98
N GLU A 132 -20.52 -16.95 -20.00
CA GLU A 132 -19.33 -16.96 -20.86
C GLU A 132 -18.07 -16.63 -20.05
N PHE A 133 -18.15 -15.58 -19.21
CA PHE A 133 -17.08 -15.19 -18.30
C PHE A 133 -16.70 -16.36 -17.38
N ALA A 134 -17.68 -16.98 -16.73
CA ALA A 134 -17.44 -18.09 -15.79
C ALA A 134 -16.85 -19.32 -16.49
N ILE A 135 -17.33 -19.66 -17.69
CA ILE A 135 -16.78 -20.77 -18.49
C ILE A 135 -15.32 -20.47 -18.84
N ARG A 136 -15.03 -19.31 -19.42
CA ARG A 136 -13.66 -18.93 -19.81
C ARG A 136 -12.70 -18.85 -18.63
N TYR A 137 -13.17 -18.35 -17.49
CA TYR A 137 -12.41 -18.37 -16.25
C TYR A 137 -12.03 -19.80 -15.88
N ASN A 138 -13.00 -20.71 -15.81
CA ASN A 138 -12.76 -22.09 -15.37
C ASN A 138 -11.95 -22.93 -16.37
N THR A 139 -12.16 -22.75 -17.68
CA THR A 139 -11.51 -23.58 -18.71
C THR A 139 -10.13 -23.07 -19.12
N SER A 140 -9.82 -21.79 -18.90
CA SER A 140 -8.63 -21.16 -19.47
C SER A 140 -7.84 -20.33 -18.46
N PHE A 141 -8.44 -19.30 -17.85
CA PHE A 141 -7.69 -18.44 -16.92
C PHE A 141 -7.29 -19.16 -15.63
N GLY A 142 -8.23 -19.85 -14.98
CA GLY A 142 -8.02 -20.57 -13.72
C GLY A 142 -6.86 -21.58 -13.79
N PRO A 143 -6.78 -22.47 -14.80
CA PRO A 143 -5.62 -23.34 -15.00
C PRO A 143 -4.30 -22.59 -15.19
N ALA A 144 -4.29 -21.51 -15.98
CA ALA A 144 -3.09 -20.71 -16.20
C ALA A 144 -2.66 -19.93 -14.94
N PHE A 145 -3.62 -19.46 -14.16
CA PHE A 145 -3.38 -18.80 -12.88
C PHE A 145 -2.83 -19.79 -11.85
N LYS A 146 -3.38 -21.01 -11.79
CA LYS A 146 -2.82 -22.10 -10.98
C LYS A 146 -1.38 -22.43 -11.38
N TYR A 147 -1.08 -22.45 -12.69
CA TYR A 147 0.28 -22.59 -13.18
C TYR A 147 1.17 -21.47 -12.66
N PHE A 148 0.74 -20.21 -12.77
CA PHE A 148 1.45 -19.06 -12.22
C PHE A 148 1.76 -19.23 -10.73
N LYS A 149 0.77 -19.58 -9.89
CA LYS A 149 1.01 -19.76 -8.45
C LYS A 149 2.07 -20.83 -8.17
N ASN A 150 1.99 -21.98 -8.84
CA ASN A 150 2.96 -23.06 -8.66
C ASN A 150 4.35 -22.65 -9.15
N TYR A 151 4.43 -22.01 -10.31
CA TYR A 151 5.68 -21.55 -10.89
C TYR A 151 6.38 -20.50 -10.01
N THR A 152 5.63 -19.59 -9.36
CA THR A 152 6.15 -18.65 -8.37
C THR A 152 6.74 -19.37 -7.16
N LYS A 153 6.03 -20.34 -6.59
CA LYS A 153 6.51 -21.13 -5.44
C LYS A 153 7.80 -21.89 -5.78
N GLU A 154 7.81 -22.60 -6.91
CA GLU A 154 8.98 -23.33 -7.39
C GLU A 154 10.18 -22.41 -7.67
N SER A 155 9.92 -21.26 -8.29
CA SER A 155 10.98 -20.27 -8.62
C SER A 155 11.63 -19.69 -7.37
N ARG A 156 10.87 -19.47 -6.30
CA ARG A 156 11.41 -18.99 -5.02
C ARG A 156 12.25 -20.05 -4.32
N ALA A 157 11.81 -21.30 -4.32
CA ALA A 157 12.53 -22.42 -3.70
C ALA A 157 13.95 -22.60 -4.27
N ILE A 158 14.18 -22.19 -5.52
CA ILE A 158 15.49 -22.27 -6.18
C ILE A 158 16.17 -20.91 -6.36
N SER A 159 15.67 -19.84 -5.73
CA SER A 159 16.19 -18.47 -5.86
C SER A 159 16.37 -18.01 -7.32
N ARG A 160 15.38 -18.33 -8.17
CA ARG A 160 15.39 -17.94 -9.59
C ARG A 160 15.32 -16.41 -9.74
N THR A 161 15.89 -15.90 -10.82
CA THR A 161 15.64 -14.54 -11.30
C THR A 161 14.14 -14.28 -11.50
N ASP A 162 13.72 -13.05 -11.21
CA ASP A 162 12.34 -12.60 -11.35
C ASP A 162 11.82 -12.70 -12.80
N PHE A 163 10.50 -12.72 -12.92
CA PHE A 163 9.72 -12.78 -14.15
C PHE A 163 8.45 -11.94 -13.99
N THR A 164 7.66 -11.73 -15.04
CA THR A 164 6.38 -11.01 -14.94
C THR A 164 5.21 -11.98 -14.75
N ILE A 165 4.13 -11.58 -14.08
CA ILE A 165 2.90 -12.40 -14.01
C ILE A 165 2.46 -12.85 -15.40
N ARG A 166 2.52 -11.94 -16.40
CA ARG A 166 2.25 -12.23 -17.82
C ARG A 166 3.04 -13.42 -18.33
N SER A 167 4.34 -13.49 -18.04
CA SER A 167 5.19 -14.57 -18.53
C SER A 167 4.68 -15.93 -18.06
N ALA A 168 4.34 -16.03 -16.78
CA ALA A 168 3.81 -17.26 -16.20
C ALA A 168 2.41 -17.60 -16.71
N LEU A 169 1.53 -16.60 -16.88
CA LEU A 169 0.20 -16.81 -17.48
C LEU A 169 0.30 -17.34 -18.92
N LEU A 170 1.22 -16.81 -19.73
CA LEU A 170 1.46 -17.28 -21.09
C LEU A 170 1.99 -18.72 -21.12
N MET A 171 2.87 -19.09 -20.18
CA MET A 171 3.35 -20.46 -20.02
C MET A 171 2.24 -21.41 -19.56
N GLY A 172 1.33 -20.92 -18.73
CA GLY A 172 0.09 -21.60 -18.35
C GLY A 172 -0.97 -21.66 -19.46
N GLY A 173 -0.71 -21.08 -20.64
CA GLY A 173 -1.56 -21.14 -21.82
C GLY A 173 -2.59 -20.01 -21.95
N TRP A 174 -2.63 -19.04 -21.04
CA TRP A 174 -3.56 -17.91 -21.12
C TRP A 174 -3.15 -16.90 -22.18
N ARG A 175 -4.02 -16.69 -23.17
CA ARG A 175 -3.85 -15.71 -24.25
C ARG A 175 -5.19 -15.00 -24.47
N PRO A 176 -5.42 -13.82 -23.86
CA PRO A 176 -6.69 -13.12 -24.00
C PRO A 176 -6.91 -12.72 -25.46
N GLN A 177 -8.12 -12.94 -25.98
CA GLN A 177 -8.49 -12.68 -27.38
C GLN A 177 -9.78 -11.85 -27.52
N SER A 178 -10.43 -11.53 -26.41
CA SER A 178 -11.73 -10.87 -26.38
C SER A 178 -11.86 -9.93 -25.18
N ALA A 179 -12.83 -9.02 -25.22
CA ALA A 179 -13.15 -8.15 -24.09
C ALA A 179 -13.52 -8.93 -22.80
N VAL A 180 -14.10 -10.14 -22.94
CA VAL A 180 -14.38 -11.02 -21.80
C VAL A 180 -13.08 -11.56 -21.20
N ASP A 181 -12.14 -12.01 -22.04
CA ASP A 181 -10.82 -12.44 -21.56
C ASP A 181 -10.07 -11.28 -20.87
N ASP A 182 -10.09 -10.10 -21.48
CA ASP A 182 -9.47 -8.91 -20.89
C ASP A 182 -10.09 -8.57 -19.54
N LEU A 183 -11.42 -8.65 -19.41
CA LEU A 183 -12.10 -8.44 -18.15
C LEU A 183 -11.73 -9.51 -17.10
N ILE A 184 -11.63 -10.79 -17.48
CA ILE A 184 -11.20 -11.87 -16.58
C ILE A 184 -9.84 -11.55 -15.98
N GLU A 185 -8.89 -11.20 -16.83
CA GLU A 185 -7.55 -10.85 -16.36
C GLU A 185 -7.55 -9.55 -15.55
N PHE A 186 -8.30 -8.54 -15.97
CA PHE A 186 -8.41 -7.26 -15.26
C PHE A 186 -8.97 -7.46 -13.84
N PHE A 187 -10.03 -8.26 -13.68
CA PHE A 187 -10.64 -8.52 -12.39
C PHE A 187 -9.71 -9.27 -11.42
N ASN A 188 -8.88 -10.18 -11.94
CA ASN A 188 -8.02 -11.02 -11.11
C ASN A 188 -6.60 -10.47 -10.91
N ILE A 189 -6.11 -9.64 -11.84
CA ILE A 189 -4.77 -9.07 -11.82
C ILE A 189 -4.85 -7.55 -11.64
N ASP A 190 -5.27 -6.81 -12.67
CA ASP A 190 -5.16 -5.35 -12.69
C ASP A 190 -5.87 -4.68 -11.52
N PHE A 191 -7.01 -5.21 -11.08
CA PHE A 191 -7.73 -4.70 -9.92
C PHE A 191 -6.94 -4.88 -8.62
N SER A 192 -6.42 -6.09 -8.38
CA SER A 192 -5.67 -6.45 -7.18
C SER A 192 -4.31 -5.78 -7.10
N TYR A 193 -3.63 -5.62 -8.24
CA TYR A 193 -2.27 -5.09 -8.32
C TYR A 193 -2.21 -3.62 -8.75
N ALA A 194 -3.33 -3.04 -9.19
CA ALA A 194 -3.43 -1.73 -9.86
C ALA A 194 -2.56 -1.59 -11.13
N TYR A 195 -2.14 -2.72 -11.70
CA TYR A 195 -1.22 -2.82 -12.83
C TYR A 195 -1.51 -4.06 -13.66
N ALA A 196 -1.28 -3.96 -14.98
CA ALA A 196 -1.37 -5.09 -15.88
C ALA A 196 -0.29 -6.14 -15.60
N ALA A 197 -0.59 -7.40 -15.96
CA ALA A 197 0.26 -8.56 -15.67
C ALA A 197 1.71 -8.47 -16.20
N ASP A 198 1.98 -7.62 -17.19
CA ASP A 198 3.29 -7.47 -17.84
C ASP A 198 4.25 -6.54 -17.09
N VAL A 199 3.74 -5.75 -16.14
CA VAL A 199 4.56 -4.82 -15.34
C VAL A 199 4.56 -5.15 -13.85
N VAL A 200 4.07 -6.32 -13.47
CA VAL A 200 4.03 -6.79 -12.08
C VAL A 200 4.98 -7.97 -11.91
N SER A 201 5.79 -7.94 -10.85
CA SER A 201 6.70 -9.04 -10.50
C SER A 201 5.92 -10.32 -10.23
N GLY A 202 6.22 -11.38 -10.98
CA GLY A 202 5.68 -12.71 -10.75
C GLY A 202 6.33 -13.42 -9.57
N LEU A 203 7.53 -12.98 -9.15
CA LEU A 203 8.23 -13.55 -8.01
C LEU A 203 7.90 -12.84 -6.69
N HIS A 204 7.77 -11.51 -6.68
CA HIS A 204 7.65 -10.74 -5.44
C HIS A 204 6.24 -10.21 -5.20
N ALA A 205 5.49 -9.83 -6.25
CA ALA A 205 4.12 -9.39 -6.10
C ALA A 205 3.14 -10.58 -6.07
N TYR A 206 3.29 -11.48 -5.10
CA TYR A 206 2.35 -12.59 -4.91
C TYR A 206 1.39 -12.25 -3.76
N ILE A 207 0.26 -11.61 -4.05
CA ILE A 207 -0.68 -11.12 -3.01
C ILE A 207 -1.16 -12.22 -2.06
N TYR A 208 -1.25 -13.47 -2.52
CA TYR A 208 -1.73 -14.58 -1.70
C TYR A 208 -0.77 -14.94 -0.58
N GLU A 209 0.47 -14.45 -0.55
CA GLU A 209 1.31 -14.56 0.65
C GLU A 209 0.71 -13.84 1.83
N ALA A 210 0.12 -12.65 1.64
CA ALA A 210 -0.53 -11.93 2.72
C ALA A 210 -1.73 -12.72 3.26
N TYR A 211 -2.48 -13.38 2.38
CA TYR A 211 -3.61 -14.23 2.73
C TYR A 211 -3.17 -15.55 3.41
N ASP A 212 -2.19 -16.24 2.81
CA ASP A 212 -1.60 -17.47 3.34
C ASP A 212 -1.00 -17.22 4.73
N ALA A 213 -0.31 -16.09 4.94
CA ALA A 213 0.29 -15.70 6.23
C ALA A 213 -0.74 -15.53 7.36
N TYR A 214 -2.00 -15.24 7.01
CA TYR A 214 -3.09 -15.09 7.98
C TYR A 214 -4.10 -16.24 7.94
N ASN A 215 -3.80 -17.36 7.25
CA ASN A 215 -4.68 -18.53 7.08
C ASN A 215 -6.10 -18.14 6.63
N THR A 216 -6.19 -17.33 5.58
CA THR A 216 -7.43 -16.76 5.09
C THR A 216 -7.43 -16.67 3.57
N THR A 217 -8.62 -16.55 2.97
CA THR A 217 -8.82 -16.24 1.55
C THR A 217 -9.96 -15.24 1.35
N ASP A 218 -10.45 -14.64 2.43
CA ASP A 218 -11.65 -13.78 2.44
C ASP A 218 -11.29 -12.32 2.73
N ASP A 219 -12.12 -11.41 2.26
CA ASP A 219 -12.01 -9.99 2.58
C ASP A 219 -13.25 -9.52 3.33
N LEU A 220 -13.05 -8.62 4.29
CA LEU A 220 -14.13 -8.03 5.07
C LEU A 220 -14.23 -6.55 4.73
N THR A 221 -15.34 -6.13 4.13
CA THR A 221 -15.61 -4.73 3.83
C THR A 221 -16.06 -4.01 5.11
N VAL A 222 -15.40 -2.91 5.44
CA VAL A 222 -15.82 -2.05 6.56
C VAL A 222 -17.10 -1.31 6.19
N ASN A 223 -18.14 -1.44 7.02
CA ASN A 223 -19.45 -0.81 6.81
C ASN A 223 -19.90 0.04 8.01
N ASP A 224 -18.94 0.51 8.79
CA ASP A 224 -19.18 1.32 9.97
C ASP A 224 -19.28 2.80 9.63
N VAL A 225 -20.24 3.51 10.22
CA VAL A 225 -20.41 4.97 10.02
C VAL A 225 -19.23 5.80 10.53
N ARG A 226 -18.39 5.24 11.41
CA ARG A 226 -17.15 5.87 11.84
C ARG A 226 -16.02 5.70 10.81
N GLY A 227 -16.18 4.84 9.82
CA GLY A 227 -15.16 4.54 8.81
C GLY A 227 -13.96 3.75 9.34
N TYR A 228 -13.16 3.21 8.43
CA TYR A 228 -12.01 2.37 8.76
C TYR A 228 -10.91 3.14 9.50
N SER A 229 -10.84 4.47 9.29
CA SER A 229 -9.92 5.35 10.02
C SER A 229 -10.14 5.35 11.54
N HIS A 230 -11.31 4.88 11.99
CA HIS A 230 -11.62 4.76 13.42
C HIS A 230 -10.60 3.90 14.18
N ILE A 231 -9.96 2.92 13.55
CA ILE A 231 -8.86 2.16 14.17
C ILE A 231 -7.69 3.09 14.49
N VAL A 232 -7.26 3.91 13.53
CA VAL A 232 -6.14 4.84 13.72
C VAL A 232 -6.47 5.87 14.79
N ARG A 233 -7.70 6.41 14.77
CA ARG A 233 -8.18 7.36 15.78
C ARG A 233 -8.24 6.75 17.18
N SER A 234 -8.67 5.51 17.30
CA SER A 234 -8.75 4.80 18.58
C SER A 234 -7.36 4.48 19.13
N LEU A 235 -6.42 4.04 18.28
CA LEU A 235 -5.02 3.86 18.69
C LEU A 235 -4.39 5.16 19.18
N HIS A 236 -4.60 6.26 18.47
CA HIS A 236 -4.13 7.59 18.86
C HIS A 236 -4.63 8.00 20.26
N ALA A 237 -5.93 7.83 20.51
CA ALA A 237 -6.57 8.22 21.77
C ALA A 237 -6.05 7.45 23.01
N GLU A 238 -5.37 6.31 22.82
CA GLU A 238 -4.79 5.54 23.94
C GLU A 238 -3.56 6.21 24.58
N PHE A 239 -2.87 7.12 23.88
CA PHE A 239 -1.58 7.66 24.36
C PHE A 239 -1.38 9.16 24.15
N ILE A 240 -2.24 9.82 23.37
CA ILE A 240 -2.28 11.27 23.17
C ILE A 240 -3.72 11.74 23.42
N SER A 241 -3.88 12.69 24.35
CA SER A 241 -5.18 13.32 24.63
C SER A 241 -5.44 14.49 23.68
N ASP A 242 -6.70 14.88 23.53
CA ASP A 242 -7.08 16.05 22.73
C ASP A 242 -6.35 17.31 23.22
N GLY A 243 -5.75 18.05 22.28
CA GLY A 243 -4.97 19.26 22.56
C GLY A 243 -3.51 19.03 23.00
N ASP A 244 -3.08 17.78 23.14
CA ASP A 244 -1.68 17.44 23.38
C ASP A 244 -0.80 17.96 22.23
N GLN A 245 0.28 18.63 22.62
CA GLN A 245 1.19 19.34 21.74
C GLN A 245 2.11 18.41 20.93
N ARG A 246 2.07 17.10 21.18
CA ARG A 246 2.83 16.10 20.42
C ARG A 246 2.22 15.78 19.06
N LEU A 247 0.93 16.06 18.80
CA LEU A 247 0.35 15.93 17.46
C LEU A 247 0.17 17.31 16.82
N ARG A 248 0.77 17.52 15.66
CA ARG A 248 0.64 18.75 14.87
C ARG A 248 0.01 18.44 13.52
N LEU A 249 -1.22 18.90 13.33
CA LEU A 249 -1.95 18.81 12.07
C LEU A 249 -1.71 20.05 11.22
N ASN A 250 -1.94 19.94 9.91
CA ASN A 250 -1.66 20.98 8.91
C ASN A 250 -0.18 21.38 8.79
N GLU A 251 0.74 20.50 9.21
CA GLU A 251 2.18 20.72 9.12
C GLU A 251 2.74 19.99 7.90
N VAL A 252 2.64 20.61 6.73
CA VAL A 252 3.17 20.03 5.48
C VAL A 252 4.69 20.18 5.46
N VAL A 253 5.41 19.11 5.74
CA VAL A 253 6.89 19.09 5.68
C VAL A 253 7.39 19.27 4.25
N THR A 254 8.34 20.17 4.04
CA THR A 254 8.97 20.43 2.73
C THR A 254 10.48 20.18 2.73
N ASP A 255 11.15 20.28 3.88
CA ASP A 255 12.59 20.13 3.97
C ASP A 255 13.01 19.33 5.20
N ILE A 256 13.95 18.41 5.00
CA ILE A 256 14.59 17.62 6.05
C ILE A 256 16.09 17.81 5.91
N GLU A 257 16.69 18.50 6.87
CA GLU A 257 18.11 18.84 6.89
C GLU A 257 18.80 18.07 8.01
N GLN A 258 19.78 17.24 7.66
CA GLN A 258 20.65 16.59 8.61
C GLN A 258 21.92 17.43 8.84
N THR A 259 22.19 17.71 10.11
CA THR A 259 23.35 18.47 10.60
C THR A 259 24.16 17.60 11.58
N ASP A 260 25.34 18.06 11.97
CA ASP A 260 26.16 17.40 13.00
C ASP A 260 25.40 17.32 14.33
N GLU A 261 24.61 18.36 14.64
CA GLU A 261 23.86 18.48 15.89
C GLU A 261 22.57 17.65 15.90
N GLY A 262 21.95 17.34 14.75
CA GLY A 262 20.65 16.65 14.70
C GLY A 262 19.96 16.76 13.35
N ILE A 263 18.64 16.64 13.35
CA ILE A 263 17.78 16.88 12.19
C ILE A 263 16.97 18.16 12.40
N VAL A 264 16.87 18.98 11.36
CA VAL A 264 16.00 20.14 11.26
C VAL A 264 14.96 19.89 10.17
N VAL A 265 13.69 19.92 10.55
CA VAL A 265 12.55 19.76 9.63
C VAL A 265 11.87 21.11 9.45
N ARG A 266 11.60 21.50 8.21
CA ARG A 266 10.83 22.72 7.90
C ARG A 266 9.53 22.38 7.19
N THR A 267 8.50 23.13 7.53
CA THR A 267 7.18 23.00 6.93
C THR A 267 6.93 24.10 5.90
N LYS A 268 5.91 23.92 5.08
CA LYS A 268 5.50 24.85 4.02
C LYS A 268 5.26 26.27 4.54
N ASP A 269 4.79 26.38 5.77
CA ASP A 269 4.52 27.66 6.44
C ASP A 269 5.76 28.21 7.19
N ASN A 270 6.94 27.65 6.90
CA ASN A 270 8.24 27.98 7.49
C ASN A 270 8.35 27.72 9.01
N VAL A 271 7.51 26.85 9.57
CA VAL A 271 7.70 26.35 10.93
C VAL A 271 8.88 25.39 10.92
N THR A 272 9.75 25.49 11.93
CA THR A 272 10.96 24.68 12.06
C THR A 272 10.87 23.81 13.31
N TYR A 273 11.21 22.54 13.16
CA TYR A 273 11.30 21.56 14.25
C TYR A 273 12.69 20.92 14.27
N SER A 274 13.22 20.66 15.45
CA SER A 274 14.54 20.09 15.67
C SER A 274 14.47 18.79 16.48
N ALA A 275 15.23 17.77 16.07
CA ALA A 275 15.29 16.49 16.79
C ALA A 275 16.61 15.72 16.67
N ASP A 276 16.78 14.70 17.51
CA ASP A 276 17.88 13.73 17.39
C ASP A 276 17.68 12.84 16.16
N HIS A 277 16.46 12.35 15.96
CA HIS A 277 16.10 11.44 14.86
C HIS A 277 14.78 11.83 14.19
N VAL A 278 14.63 11.44 12.93
CA VAL A 278 13.38 11.56 12.17
C VAL A 278 12.94 10.17 11.70
N LEU A 279 11.66 9.87 11.86
CA LEU A 279 10.97 8.76 11.18
C LEU A 279 10.12 9.33 10.05
N VAL A 280 10.51 9.03 8.81
CA VAL A 280 9.76 9.36 7.60
C VAL A 280 8.73 8.27 7.33
N THR A 281 7.45 8.65 7.27
CA THR A 281 6.33 7.75 6.94
C THR A 281 5.56 8.15 5.68
N PHE A 282 6.17 9.00 4.85
CA PHE A 282 5.60 9.45 3.58
C PHE A 282 5.34 8.27 2.64
N SER A 283 4.32 8.37 1.78
CA SER A 283 4.12 7.37 0.73
C SER A 283 5.35 7.28 -0.18
N ILE A 284 5.52 6.13 -0.84
CA ILE A 284 6.60 5.97 -1.81
C ILE A 284 6.48 7.01 -2.94
N GLY A 285 5.26 7.34 -3.36
CA GLY A 285 4.99 8.39 -4.34
C GLY A 285 5.49 9.77 -3.91
N VAL A 286 5.35 10.16 -2.64
CA VAL A 286 5.90 11.43 -2.14
C VAL A 286 7.43 11.43 -2.20
N LEU A 287 8.05 10.31 -1.80
CA LEU A 287 9.51 10.15 -1.86
C LEU A 287 10.07 10.13 -3.29
N GLN A 288 9.26 9.74 -4.27
CA GLN A 288 9.60 9.72 -5.70
C GLN A 288 9.47 11.08 -6.37
N ASN A 289 8.82 12.05 -5.74
CA ASN A 289 8.56 13.39 -6.26
C ASN A 289 9.37 14.45 -5.50
N ASN A 290 9.31 15.70 -5.97
CA ASN A 290 10.01 16.84 -5.36
C ASN A 290 9.22 17.49 -4.21
N ASP A 291 8.32 16.75 -3.57
CA ASP A 291 7.46 17.29 -2.49
C ASP A 291 8.24 17.53 -1.20
N VAL A 292 9.34 16.80 -0.98
CA VAL A 292 10.21 16.93 0.18
C VAL A 292 11.68 16.95 -0.24
N ARG A 293 12.43 17.95 0.20
CA ARG A 293 13.87 18.08 -0.04
C ARG A 293 14.67 17.50 1.12
N PHE A 294 15.61 16.60 0.81
CA PHE A 294 16.60 16.12 1.76
C PHE A 294 17.92 16.89 1.60
N SER A 295 18.50 17.37 2.71
CA SER A 295 19.80 18.05 2.72
C SER A 295 20.72 17.43 3.78
N PRO A 296 21.89 16.86 3.41
CA PRO A 296 22.32 16.59 2.04
C PRO A 296 21.33 15.66 1.30
N PRO A 297 21.36 15.61 -0.05
CA PRO A 297 20.55 14.67 -0.80
C PRO A 297 20.75 13.23 -0.33
N LEU A 298 19.68 12.43 -0.33
CA LEU A 298 19.78 11.01 -0.02
C LEU A 298 20.82 10.32 -0.93
N PRO A 299 21.60 9.35 -0.41
CA PRO A 299 22.57 8.61 -1.21
C PRO A 299 21.95 7.96 -2.44
N ALA A 300 22.76 7.78 -3.50
CA ALA A 300 22.31 7.22 -4.77
C ALA A 300 21.61 5.86 -4.61
N TRP A 301 22.15 4.96 -3.77
CA TRP A 301 21.57 3.64 -3.50
C TRP A 301 20.15 3.70 -2.88
N LYS A 302 19.88 4.72 -2.06
CA LYS A 302 18.58 4.94 -1.43
C LYS A 302 17.59 5.51 -2.44
N ARG A 303 18.04 6.50 -3.22
CA ARG A 303 17.23 7.12 -4.28
C ARG A 303 16.86 6.12 -5.37
N GLU A 304 17.79 5.27 -5.78
CA GLU A 304 17.55 4.19 -6.74
C GLU A 304 16.45 3.25 -6.23
N ALA A 305 16.56 2.76 -4.99
CA ALA A 305 15.54 1.91 -4.38
C ALA A 305 14.16 2.59 -4.33
N ILE A 306 14.11 3.87 -3.94
CA ILE A 306 12.87 4.66 -3.92
C ILE A 306 12.28 4.79 -5.33
N HIS A 307 13.07 5.17 -6.33
CA HIS A 307 12.57 5.48 -7.67
C HIS A 307 12.23 4.22 -8.49
N GLN A 308 12.81 3.07 -8.16
CA GLN A 308 12.50 1.82 -8.85
C GLN A 308 11.22 1.15 -8.35
N PHE A 309 10.84 1.33 -7.08
CA PHE A 309 9.62 0.71 -6.53
C PHE A 309 8.34 1.28 -7.16
N GLN A 310 7.25 0.51 -7.27
CA GLN A 310 6.04 1.00 -7.94
C GLN A 310 5.09 1.71 -6.98
N GLN A 311 4.56 2.86 -7.42
CA GLN A 311 3.44 3.56 -6.80
C GLN A 311 2.17 3.30 -7.63
N ALA A 312 1.38 2.33 -7.17
CA ALA A 312 0.10 2.00 -7.74
C ALA A 312 -0.89 3.18 -7.65
N LEU A 313 -1.73 3.28 -8.69
CA LEU A 313 -2.80 4.26 -8.79
C LEU A 313 -4.12 3.52 -8.81
N LEU A 314 -5.01 3.88 -7.89
CA LEU A 314 -6.37 3.37 -7.77
C LEU A 314 -7.27 4.53 -7.35
N MET A 315 -8.46 4.60 -7.94
CA MET A 315 -9.50 5.56 -7.62
C MET A 315 -10.84 4.84 -7.54
N HIS A 316 -11.60 5.11 -6.49
CA HIS A 316 -12.98 4.66 -6.33
C HIS A 316 -13.93 5.83 -6.52
N VAL A 317 -14.69 5.83 -7.63
CA VAL A 317 -15.73 6.84 -7.87
C VAL A 317 -17.04 6.31 -7.32
N TYR A 318 -17.66 7.05 -6.41
CA TYR A 318 -18.96 6.74 -5.84
C TYR A 318 -20.04 7.58 -6.49
N VAL A 319 -21.16 6.97 -6.85
CA VAL A 319 -22.34 7.64 -7.41
C VAL A 319 -23.59 7.12 -6.72
N GLN A 320 -24.42 8.03 -6.23
CA GLN A 320 -25.69 7.73 -5.59
C GLN A 320 -26.84 8.06 -6.55
N PHE A 321 -27.81 7.16 -6.67
CA PHE A 321 -28.98 7.34 -7.53
C PHE A 321 -30.27 7.47 -6.71
N ALA A 322 -31.27 8.10 -7.31
CA ALA A 322 -32.61 8.16 -6.72
C ALA A 322 -33.27 6.78 -6.69
N GLU A 323 -33.05 5.97 -7.72
CA GLU A 323 -33.57 4.60 -7.84
C GLU A 323 -32.52 3.61 -8.32
N LYS A 324 -32.64 2.37 -7.87
CA LYS A 324 -31.80 1.25 -8.29
C LYS A 324 -32.27 0.76 -9.66
N PHE A 325 -31.34 0.67 -10.61
CA PHE A 325 -31.60 0.15 -11.96
C PHE A 325 -30.67 -1.00 -12.35
N TRP A 326 -29.64 -1.31 -11.56
CA TRP A 326 -28.64 -2.33 -11.85
C TRP A 326 -29.03 -3.72 -11.33
N ASP A 327 -28.26 -4.74 -11.72
CA ASP A 327 -28.45 -6.13 -11.28
C ASP A 327 -28.12 -6.30 -9.80
N ASP A 328 -28.80 -7.22 -9.12
CA ASP A 328 -28.62 -7.41 -7.67
C ASP A 328 -27.47 -8.35 -7.31
N HIS A 329 -26.28 -8.05 -7.85
CA HIS A 329 -25.01 -8.69 -7.50
C HIS A 329 -24.15 -7.74 -6.66
N GLU A 330 -23.25 -8.27 -5.83
CA GLU A 330 -22.23 -7.48 -5.13
C GLU A 330 -21.28 -6.80 -6.12
N PHE A 331 -20.76 -7.56 -7.09
CA PHE A 331 -19.95 -7.01 -8.17
C PHE A 331 -20.72 -7.00 -9.49
N ILE A 332 -20.55 -5.94 -10.26
CA ILE A 332 -21.05 -5.85 -11.63
C ILE A 332 -19.85 -5.54 -12.52
N LEU A 333 -19.55 -6.45 -13.43
CA LEU A 333 -18.39 -6.39 -14.29
C LEU A 333 -18.79 -5.96 -15.70
N TYR A 334 -17.95 -5.16 -16.34
CA TYR A 334 -18.18 -4.63 -17.67
C TYR A 334 -17.09 -5.08 -18.64
N ALA A 335 -17.46 -5.95 -19.58
CA ALA A 335 -16.58 -6.45 -20.64
C ALA A 335 -16.50 -5.41 -21.77
N SER A 336 -15.53 -4.49 -21.62
CA SER A 336 -15.26 -3.39 -22.54
C SER A 336 -14.12 -3.72 -23.49
N GLU A 337 -14.28 -3.35 -24.77
CA GLU A 337 -13.18 -3.35 -25.76
C GLU A 337 -12.05 -2.37 -25.37
N ARG A 338 -12.35 -1.37 -24.52
CA ARG A 338 -11.36 -0.51 -23.88
C ARG A 338 -11.09 -1.04 -22.48
N ARG A 339 -9.96 -1.73 -22.29
CA ARG A 339 -9.47 -2.17 -20.99
C ARG A 339 -9.30 -0.96 -20.03
N ASN A 340 -9.59 -1.19 -18.74
CA ASN A 340 -9.51 -0.20 -17.67
C ASN A 340 -10.45 1.01 -17.82
N TYR A 341 -11.58 0.83 -18.51
CA TYR A 341 -12.59 1.86 -18.72
C TYR A 341 -13.88 1.49 -17.99
N PHE A 342 -13.87 1.68 -16.67
CA PHE A 342 -15.00 1.40 -15.78
C PHE A 342 -15.44 -0.08 -15.80
N ASN A 343 -14.48 -1.00 -15.68
CA ASN A 343 -14.70 -2.43 -15.79
C ASN A 343 -15.30 -3.08 -14.53
N ILE A 344 -15.06 -2.52 -13.34
CA ILE A 344 -15.44 -3.14 -12.06
C ILE A 344 -16.29 -2.17 -11.26
N TRP A 345 -17.54 -2.57 -11.04
CA TRP A 345 -18.49 -1.87 -10.22
C TRP A 345 -18.81 -2.70 -8.99
N HIS A 346 -18.93 -2.04 -7.85
CA HIS A 346 -19.34 -2.60 -6.58
C HIS A 346 -20.68 -1.97 -6.18
N ASN A 347 -21.67 -2.83 -5.94
CA ASN A 347 -22.98 -2.49 -5.47
C ASN A 347 -22.95 -2.25 -3.95
N ILE A 348 -22.62 -1.00 -3.57
CA ILE A 348 -22.51 -0.58 -2.18
C ILE A 348 -23.83 -0.75 -1.40
N ASP A 349 -24.97 -0.89 -2.09
CA ASP A 349 -26.26 -1.21 -1.47
C ASP A 349 -26.27 -2.57 -0.75
N LYS A 350 -25.40 -3.53 -1.14
CA LYS A 350 -25.22 -4.82 -0.44
C LYS A 350 -24.54 -4.62 0.92
N THR A 351 -23.60 -3.68 1.01
CA THR A 351 -22.84 -3.36 2.22
C THR A 351 -23.56 -2.34 3.12
N LEU A 352 -24.24 -1.39 2.50
CA LEU A 352 -24.99 -0.29 3.11
C LEU A 352 -26.43 -0.27 2.53
N PRO A 353 -27.34 -1.09 3.10
CA PRO A 353 -28.69 -1.25 2.57
C PRO A 353 -29.48 0.05 2.42
N GLY A 354 -30.11 0.22 1.26
CA GLY A 354 -30.93 1.39 0.93
C GLY A 354 -30.13 2.60 0.45
N SER A 355 -28.80 2.48 0.37
CA SER A 355 -27.93 3.57 -0.06
C SER A 355 -28.11 3.94 -1.53
N LYS A 356 -28.44 2.95 -2.38
CA LYS A 356 -28.52 3.13 -3.84
C LYS A 356 -27.23 3.73 -4.41
N ILE A 357 -26.08 3.28 -3.91
CA ILE A 357 -24.75 3.71 -4.33
C ILE A 357 -24.09 2.63 -5.18
N LEU A 358 -23.51 3.06 -6.30
CA LEU A 358 -22.51 2.28 -7.04
C LEU A 358 -21.13 2.89 -6.81
N GLN A 359 -20.13 2.03 -6.69
CA GLN A 359 -18.72 2.40 -6.68
C GLN A 359 -18.05 1.79 -7.90
N VAL A 360 -17.28 2.56 -8.67
CA VAL A 360 -16.47 2.03 -9.77
C VAL A 360 -14.99 2.20 -9.50
N SER A 361 -14.22 1.14 -9.74
CA SER A 361 -12.77 1.10 -9.51
C SER A 361 -12.04 1.36 -10.82
N VAL A 362 -11.08 2.29 -10.79
CA VAL A 362 -10.20 2.61 -11.93
C VAL A 362 -8.76 2.58 -11.47
N VAL A 363 -7.87 1.96 -12.26
CA VAL A 363 -6.45 1.79 -11.89
C VAL A 363 -5.50 2.45 -12.88
N GLY A 364 -4.21 2.49 -12.59
CA GLY A 364 -3.15 2.83 -13.54
C GLY A 364 -3.31 4.17 -14.26
N ASP A 365 -2.99 4.21 -15.56
CA ASP A 365 -2.95 5.46 -16.34
C ASP A 365 -4.33 6.11 -16.56
N GLU A 366 -5.42 5.34 -16.46
CA GLU A 366 -6.77 5.92 -16.51
C GLU A 366 -7.07 6.80 -15.31
N VAL A 367 -6.52 6.49 -14.13
CA VAL A 367 -6.60 7.41 -12.97
C VAL A 367 -5.95 8.75 -13.31
N LYS A 368 -4.77 8.75 -13.93
CA LYS A 368 -4.08 9.99 -14.33
C LYS A 368 -4.89 10.80 -15.33
N ARG A 369 -5.60 10.12 -16.26
CA ARG A 369 -6.47 10.79 -17.24
C ARG A 369 -7.68 11.40 -16.55
N LEU A 370 -8.39 10.61 -15.75
CA LEU A 370 -9.61 11.04 -15.07
C LEU A 370 -9.36 12.19 -14.10
N GLU A 371 -8.27 12.15 -13.32
CA GLU A 371 -7.95 13.24 -12.38
C GLU A 371 -7.66 14.59 -13.06
N ARG A 372 -7.43 14.62 -14.38
CA ARG A 372 -7.29 15.86 -15.18
C ARG A 372 -8.61 16.41 -15.69
N LEU A 373 -9.69 15.64 -15.60
CA LEU A 373 -11.03 16.04 -16.02
C LEU A 373 -11.77 16.73 -14.88
N LYS A 374 -12.80 17.50 -15.26
CA LYS A 374 -13.80 17.98 -14.31
C LYS A 374 -14.69 16.82 -13.86
N ASP A 375 -15.19 16.89 -12.63
CA ASP A 375 -16.11 15.89 -12.08
C ASP A 375 -17.29 15.61 -13.02
N THR A 376 -17.88 16.65 -13.62
CA THR A 376 -19.01 16.52 -14.55
C THR A 376 -18.66 15.73 -15.82
N GLU A 377 -17.42 15.80 -16.29
CA GLU A 377 -16.96 15.05 -17.46
C GLU A 377 -16.77 13.56 -17.10
N ILE A 378 -16.19 13.29 -15.92
CA ILE A 378 -16.05 11.92 -15.39
C ILE A 378 -17.42 11.28 -15.20
N ILE A 379 -18.37 11.99 -14.60
CA ILE A 379 -19.74 11.50 -14.41
C ILE A 379 -20.43 11.28 -15.75
N SER A 380 -20.22 12.14 -16.74
CA SER A 380 -20.78 11.93 -18.09
C SER A 380 -20.21 10.68 -18.76
N GLU A 381 -18.91 10.43 -18.67
CA GLU A 381 -18.28 9.20 -19.20
C GLU A 381 -18.80 7.95 -18.48
N LEU A 382 -18.87 8.01 -17.15
CA LEU A 382 -19.38 6.93 -16.29
C LEU A 382 -20.84 6.60 -16.61
N LEU A 383 -21.71 7.61 -16.75
CA LEU A 383 -23.11 7.42 -17.15
C LEU A 383 -23.26 6.88 -18.56
N SER A 384 -22.37 7.25 -19.48
CA SER A 384 -22.34 6.65 -20.81
C SER A 384 -22.10 5.14 -20.74
N VAL A 385 -21.19 4.69 -19.87
CA VAL A 385 -20.95 3.25 -19.66
C VAL A 385 -22.18 2.58 -19.04
N LEU A 386 -22.77 3.15 -17.98
CA LEU A 386 -23.96 2.57 -17.35
C LEU A 386 -25.15 2.46 -18.33
N ARG A 387 -25.35 3.48 -19.18
CA ARG A 387 -26.39 3.48 -20.23
C ARG A 387 -26.14 2.42 -21.30
N THR A 388 -24.88 2.08 -21.58
CA THR A 388 -24.53 0.95 -22.46
C THR A 388 -24.80 -0.38 -21.77
N MET A 389 -24.34 -0.56 -20.53
CA MET A 389 -24.52 -1.78 -19.75
C MET A 389 -25.99 -2.13 -19.53
N TYR A 390 -26.82 -1.11 -19.30
CA TYR A 390 -28.24 -1.22 -19.00
C TYR A 390 -29.10 -0.52 -20.06
N SER A 391 -28.83 -0.81 -21.33
CA SER A 391 -29.51 -0.19 -22.48
C SER A 391 -31.02 -0.52 -22.55
N ASP A 392 -31.44 -1.57 -21.85
CA ASP A 392 -32.83 -1.99 -21.65
C ASP A 392 -33.53 -1.29 -20.48
N ARG A 393 -32.82 -0.46 -19.71
CA ARG A 393 -33.32 0.21 -18.50
C ARG A 393 -33.13 1.73 -18.56
N THR A 394 -33.89 2.45 -17.74
CA THR A 394 -33.70 3.90 -17.61
C THR A 394 -32.62 4.19 -16.56
N VAL A 395 -31.45 4.66 -17.02
CA VAL A 395 -30.37 5.13 -16.16
C VAL A 395 -30.53 6.63 -15.88
N SER A 396 -30.98 6.94 -14.66
CA SER A 396 -31.18 8.32 -14.19
C SER A 396 -29.86 9.05 -13.92
N GLU A 397 -29.92 10.38 -13.82
CA GLU A 397 -28.80 11.18 -13.33
C GLU A 397 -28.55 10.89 -11.83
N PRO A 398 -27.29 10.92 -11.35
CA PRO A 398 -26.99 10.72 -9.95
C PRO A 398 -27.45 11.92 -9.11
N ILE A 399 -27.87 11.66 -7.88
CA ILE A 399 -28.26 12.69 -6.90
C ILE A 399 -27.08 13.16 -6.04
N ALA A 400 -26.01 12.37 -5.97
CA ALA A 400 -24.75 12.72 -5.31
C ALA A 400 -23.61 11.88 -5.90
N TYR A 401 -22.38 12.37 -5.78
CA TYR A 401 -21.18 11.63 -6.17
C TYR A 401 -19.96 12.05 -5.35
N ASN A 402 -18.95 11.19 -5.28
CA ASN A 402 -17.64 11.48 -4.72
C ASN A 402 -16.54 10.93 -5.63
N ILE A 403 -15.54 11.76 -5.92
CA ILE A 403 -14.42 11.43 -6.82
C ILE A 403 -13.11 11.80 -6.09
N PRO A 404 -12.48 10.86 -5.38
CA PRO A 404 -11.24 11.09 -4.68
C PRO A 404 -10.08 11.27 -5.67
N ARG A 405 -9.10 12.09 -5.28
CA ARG A 405 -7.91 12.40 -6.10
C ARG A 405 -6.63 12.07 -5.34
N TRP A 406 -6.21 10.82 -5.41
CA TRP A 406 -5.03 10.33 -4.70
C TRP A 406 -3.73 10.63 -5.44
N TYR A 407 -3.74 10.61 -6.77
CA TYR A 407 -2.54 10.79 -7.60
C TYR A 407 -2.06 12.25 -7.60
N SER A 408 -2.97 13.20 -7.83
CA SER A 408 -2.65 14.63 -7.88
C SER A 408 -2.44 15.26 -6.50
N ASN A 409 -2.84 14.59 -5.42
CA ASN A 409 -2.62 15.08 -4.07
C ASN A 409 -1.14 14.94 -3.64
N PRO A 410 -0.45 16.05 -3.33
CA PRO A 410 0.97 16.04 -2.98
C PRO A 410 1.29 15.34 -1.65
N LEU A 411 0.30 15.05 -0.80
CA LEU A 411 0.50 14.28 0.43
C LEU A 411 0.54 12.77 0.19
N PHE A 412 0.14 12.29 -1.00
CA PHE A 412 -0.02 10.85 -1.28
C PHE A 412 0.61 10.40 -2.59
N ARG A 413 0.46 11.18 -3.68
CA ARG A 413 1.00 10.87 -5.01
C ARG A 413 0.59 9.50 -5.58
N GLY A 414 -0.51 8.92 -5.10
CA GLY A 414 -1.01 7.61 -5.51
C GLY A 414 -1.74 6.87 -4.39
N ALA A 415 -2.15 5.65 -4.68
CA ALA A 415 -2.92 4.80 -3.77
C ALA A 415 -2.00 3.97 -2.87
N PHE A 416 -1.31 2.97 -3.40
CA PHE A 416 -0.49 2.04 -2.59
C PHE A 416 0.76 1.60 -3.37
N SER A 417 1.61 0.76 -2.79
CA SER A 417 2.86 0.34 -3.43
C SER A 417 2.78 -1.05 -4.06
N ASN A 418 3.68 -1.37 -4.99
CA ASN A 418 3.75 -2.69 -5.61
C ASN A 418 5.19 -3.08 -6.01
N TRP A 419 5.45 -4.37 -6.23
CA TRP A 419 6.74 -4.87 -6.66
C TRP A 419 6.91 -4.83 -8.19
N PRO A 420 7.90 -4.06 -8.69
CA PRO A 420 8.26 -4.09 -10.09
C PRO A 420 9.07 -5.35 -10.45
N PRO A 421 8.95 -5.85 -11.68
CA PRO A 421 9.82 -6.90 -12.21
C PRO A 421 11.30 -6.53 -12.10
N GLY A 422 12.12 -7.45 -11.60
CA GLY A 422 13.57 -7.29 -11.49
C GLY A 422 14.03 -6.51 -10.26
N TYR A 423 13.11 -6.07 -9.40
CA TYR A 423 13.45 -5.43 -8.13
C TYR A 423 13.95 -6.46 -7.11
N THR A 424 15.22 -6.36 -6.71
CA THR A 424 15.86 -7.40 -5.89
C THR A 424 15.62 -7.18 -4.39
N ILE A 425 15.75 -8.25 -3.60
CA ILE A 425 15.70 -8.16 -2.13
C ILE A 425 16.74 -7.20 -1.56
N ASN A 426 17.96 -7.16 -2.11
CA ASN A 426 18.98 -6.19 -1.70
C ASN A 426 18.51 -4.73 -1.97
N THR A 427 17.83 -4.49 -3.10
CA THR A 427 17.26 -3.17 -3.40
C THR A 427 16.09 -2.84 -2.47
N PHE A 428 15.31 -3.84 -2.07
CA PHE A 428 14.28 -3.68 -1.04
C PHE A 428 14.86 -3.36 0.35
N SER A 429 15.94 -4.03 0.76
CA SER A 429 16.65 -3.69 1.99
C SER A 429 17.19 -2.25 1.94
N ASN A 430 17.68 -1.82 0.78
CA ASN A 430 18.04 -0.42 0.54
C ASN A 430 16.83 0.52 0.65
N LEU A 431 15.61 0.11 0.33
CA LEU A 431 14.40 0.91 0.54
C LEU A 431 14.09 1.09 2.04
N GLN A 432 14.29 0.05 2.84
CA GLN A 432 14.01 0.03 4.28
C GLN A 432 15.10 0.70 5.15
N ALA A 433 16.35 0.70 4.69
CA ALA A 433 17.50 1.10 5.51
C ALA A 433 17.43 2.57 6.00
N PRO A 434 17.93 2.90 7.19
CA PRO A 434 18.09 4.30 7.57
C PRO A 434 19.17 5.00 6.73
N VAL A 435 19.16 6.34 6.75
CA VAL A 435 20.23 7.18 6.22
C VAL A 435 20.66 8.13 7.34
N GLY A 436 21.75 7.80 8.02
CA GLY A 436 22.18 8.54 9.21
C GLY A 436 21.08 8.55 10.27
N LYS A 437 20.59 9.74 10.64
CA LYS A 437 19.58 9.92 11.69
C LYS A 437 18.13 9.86 11.14
N ILE A 438 17.94 9.48 9.88
CA ILE A 438 16.65 9.42 9.18
C ILE A 438 16.24 7.96 8.97
N PHE A 439 15.11 7.57 9.56
CA PHE A 439 14.49 6.25 9.43
C PHE A 439 13.32 6.28 8.45
N PHE A 440 13.02 5.16 7.81
CA PHE A 440 11.97 5.04 6.81
C PHE A 440 11.04 3.87 7.15
N ALA A 441 9.73 4.14 7.15
CA ALA A 441 8.70 3.13 7.28
C ALA A 441 7.44 3.53 6.51
N GLY A 442 6.53 2.58 6.33
CA GLY A 442 5.34 2.74 5.51
C GLY A 442 4.94 1.40 4.91
N GLU A 443 3.76 1.32 4.32
CA GLU A 443 3.27 0.07 3.71
C GLU A 443 4.23 -0.49 2.64
N TYR A 444 4.98 0.37 1.94
CA TYR A 444 5.99 -0.06 0.95
C TYR A 444 7.19 -0.79 1.56
N SER A 445 7.32 -0.80 2.89
CA SER A 445 8.49 -1.31 3.60
C SER A 445 8.24 -2.64 4.30
N ASP A 446 7.16 -3.34 3.96
CA ASP A 446 6.92 -4.74 4.32
C ASP A 446 6.98 -5.61 3.06
N ARG A 447 7.75 -6.69 3.09
CA ARG A 447 8.01 -7.51 1.90
C ARG A 447 6.77 -8.26 1.42
N PHE A 448 5.96 -8.75 2.36
CA PHE A 448 4.88 -9.71 2.09
C PHE A 448 3.51 -9.05 2.08
N ASN A 449 3.38 -7.96 2.83
CA ASN A 449 2.11 -7.26 3.04
C ASN A 449 2.04 -5.90 2.35
N TYR A 450 3.02 -5.57 1.50
CA TYR A 450 3.06 -4.31 0.76
C TYR A 450 1.69 -3.97 0.16
N GLY A 451 1.39 -2.70 0.03
CA GLY A 451 0.11 -2.23 -0.48
C GLY A 451 -1.01 -2.18 0.57
N TYR A 452 -0.89 -2.91 1.69
CA TYR A 452 -1.95 -3.05 2.68
C TYR A 452 -1.71 -2.27 3.99
N ILE A 453 -2.78 -2.12 4.78
CA ILE A 453 -2.70 -1.45 6.09
C ILE A 453 -1.88 -2.26 7.09
N GLN A 454 -1.97 -3.60 7.07
CA GLN A 454 -1.13 -4.43 7.94
C GLN A 454 0.36 -4.16 7.70
N ALA A 455 0.83 -3.94 6.47
CA ALA A 455 2.21 -3.53 6.25
C ALA A 455 2.54 -2.18 6.88
N ALA A 456 1.62 -1.22 6.84
CA ALA A 456 1.80 0.07 7.51
C ALA A 456 1.96 -0.11 9.03
N TYR A 457 1.14 -0.98 9.65
CA TYR A 457 1.20 -1.31 11.07
C TYR A 457 2.50 -2.06 11.43
N LEU A 458 2.83 -3.10 10.67
CA LEU A 458 3.98 -3.99 10.91
C LEU A 458 5.32 -3.28 10.68
N SER A 459 5.41 -2.45 9.64
CA SER A 459 6.61 -1.63 9.40
C SER A 459 6.89 -0.64 10.54
N ALA A 460 5.86 -0.17 11.23
CA ALA A 460 6.01 0.71 12.39
C ALA A 460 6.63 -0.02 13.59
N LEU A 461 6.19 -1.26 13.86
CA LEU A 461 6.77 -2.09 14.92
C LEU A 461 8.26 -2.33 14.65
N ARG A 462 8.59 -2.78 13.43
CA ARG A 462 9.97 -3.00 12.97
C ARG A 462 10.85 -1.76 13.12
N VAL A 463 10.38 -0.60 12.64
CA VAL A 463 11.22 0.60 12.64
C VAL A 463 11.45 1.16 14.04
N VAL A 464 10.49 0.98 14.96
CA VAL A 464 10.65 1.40 16.36
C VAL A 464 11.70 0.55 17.07
N ASP A 465 11.80 -0.75 16.78
CA ASP A 465 12.89 -1.59 17.28
C ASP A 465 14.26 -1.10 16.79
N ASN A 466 14.37 -0.75 15.50
CA ASN A 466 15.59 -0.18 14.94
C ASN A 466 15.97 1.17 15.60
N ILE A 467 14.98 2.02 15.86
CA ILE A 467 15.18 3.30 16.55
C ILE A 467 15.62 3.05 18.00
N GLU A 468 14.99 2.12 18.73
CA GLU A 468 15.38 1.78 20.10
C GLU A 468 16.82 1.26 20.17
N GLU A 469 17.20 0.34 19.28
CA GLU A 469 18.58 -0.17 19.25
C GLU A 469 19.59 0.95 19.04
N CYS A 470 19.29 1.87 18.12
CA CYS A 470 20.06 3.08 17.88
C CYS A 470 20.14 3.99 19.14
N LEU A 471 19.02 4.23 19.83
CA LEU A 471 19.00 5.04 21.05
C LEU A 471 19.76 4.41 22.22
N ARG A 472 19.86 3.07 22.29
CA ARG A 472 20.54 2.36 23.38
C ARG A 472 22.04 2.20 23.16
N LYS A 473 22.50 2.14 21.91
CA LYS A 473 23.91 1.87 21.55
C LYS A 473 24.50 3.08 20.80
N PRO A 474 25.31 3.93 21.46
CA PRO A 474 26.02 5.01 20.78
C PRO A 474 26.83 4.48 19.58
N GLY A 475 26.59 5.01 18.38
CA GLY A 475 27.22 4.57 17.13
C GLY A 475 26.47 3.49 16.33
N ALA A 476 25.44 2.84 16.89
CA ALA A 476 24.59 1.91 16.13
C ALA A 476 23.73 2.62 15.07
N CYS A 477 23.53 3.94 15.21
CA CYS A 477 22.83 4.79 14.25
C CYS A 477 23.71 5.22 13.06
N ASP A 478 25.05 5.11 13.17
CA ASP A 478 25.98 5.60 12.15
C ASP A 478 26.16 4.62 10.97
N VAL A 479 25.26 3.62 10.88
CA VAL A 479 25.17 2.69 9.76
C VAL A 479 24.65 3.45 8.53
N THR A 480 25.55 4.21 7.92
CA THR A 480 25.43 4.76 6.55
C THR A 480 25.64 3.68 5.48
N THR A 481 25.99 2.47 5.91
CA THR A 481 26.36 1.38 5.01
C THR A 481 25.14 0.59 4.58
N ARG A 482 25.07 0.35 3.26
CA ARG A 482 24.33 -0.75 2.63
C ARG A 482 24.33 -1.94 3.60
N PRO A 483 23.16 -2.47 4.03
CA PRO A 483 23.13 -3.70 4.80
C PRO A 483 24.02 -4.71 4.07
N LYS A 484 25.05 -5.24 4.74
CA LYS A 484 25.80 -6.37 4.20
C LYS A 484 24.75 -7.47 4.02
N GLU A 485 24.43 -7.80 2.76
CA GLU A 485 23.65 -8.89 2.13
C GLU A 485 22.78 -9.89 2.96
N ASN A 486 22.61 -9.72 4.25
CA ASN A 486 22.01 -10.64 5.19
C ASN A 486 20.87 -9.93 5.92
N TYR A 487 19.84 -9.50 5.19
CA TYR A 487 18.49 -9.39 5.76
C TYR A 487 17.82 -10.77 5.79
N HIS A 488 18.62 -11.76 6.16
CA HIS A 488 18.22 -13.12 6.40
C HIS A 488 17.88 -13.30 7.89
N GLU A 489 18.47 -12.53 8.81
CA GLU A 489 18.41 -12.78 10.26
C GLU A 489 16.98 -13.07 10.80
N CYS A 490 16.81 -14.32 11.24
CA CYS A 490 15.63 -14.81 11.93
C CYS A 490 15.56 -14.31 13.37
N ASN A 491 15.23 -13.03 13.57
CA ASN A 491 15.08 -12.45 14.91
C ASN A 491 13.77 -12.89 15.60
N ASP A 492 13.70 -12.77 16.93
CA ASP A 492 12.56 -13.20 17.74
C ASP A 492 11.23 -12.55 17.32
N HIS A 493 11.29 -11.35 16.77
CA HIS A 493 10.12 -10.65 16.25
C HIS A 493 9.59 -11.32 14.98
N THR A 494 10.44 -11.60 13.99
CA THR A 494 10.07 -12.33 12.76
C THR A 494 9.53 -13.74 13.07
N ARG A 495 10.11 -14.45 14.05
CA ARG A 495 9.62 -15.77 14.50
C ARG A 495 8.19 -15.69 15.08
N GLN A 496 7.94 -14.72 15.97
CA GLN A 496 6.61 -14.51 16.55
C GLN A 496 5.57 -14.02 15.54
N MET A 497 6.01 -13.20 14.58
CA MET A 497 5.14 -12.51 13.62
C MET A 497 4.68 -13.40 12.47
N TYR A 498 5.48 -14.40 12.09
CA TYR A 498 5.20 -15.31 10.96
C TYR A 498 5.11 -16.79 11.35
N SER A 499 5.12 -17.12 12.66
CA SER A 499 5.13 -18.50 13.15
C SER A 499 6.28 -19.34 12.57
N ALA A 500 7.46 -18.74 12.36
CA ALA A 500 8.64 -19.44 11.84
C ALA A 500 9.33 -20.24 12.96
N ASN A 501 9.64 -21.51 12.70
CA ASN A 501 10.06 -22.47 13.73
C ASN A 501 11.58 -22.73 13.76
N GLN A 502 12.34 -22.37 12.71
CA GLN A 502 13.79 -22.55 12.67
C GLN A 502 14.54 -21.44 11.93
N GLU A 503 15.80 -21.26 12.31
CA GLU A 503 16.80 -20.44 11.63
C GLU A 503 17.68 -21.37 10.80
N ASP A 504 17.77 -21.15 9.48
CA ASP A 504 18.61 -21.93 8.57
C ASP A 504 20.10 -21.55 8.72
N GLU A 505 21.01 -22.38 8.18
CA GLU A 505 22.47 -22.19 8.31
C GLU A 505 22.99 -20.85 7.72
N ASP A 506 22.22 -20.19 6.84
CA ASP A 506 22.53 -18.89 6.25
C ASP A 506 21.93 -17.70 7.04
N GLY A 507 21.28 -17.98 8.17
CA GLY A 507 20.63 -17.01 9.04
C GLY A 507 19.19 -16.68 8.66
N THR A 508 18.60 -17.30 7.62
CA THR A 508 17.19 -17.12 7.22
C THR A 508 16.17 -17.72 8.19
N CYS A 509 14.95 -17.18 8.25
CA CYS A 509 13.83 -17.91 8.86
C CYS A 509 13.32 -18.98 7.89
N SER A 510 13.39 -20.23 8.34
CA SER A 510 12.66 -21.35 7.77
C SER A 510 11.23 -21.31 8.31
N PHE A 511 10.27 -21.14 7.41
CA PHE A 511 8.86 -21.33 7.73
C PHE A 511 8.59 -22.82 7.60
N ASP A 512 7.92 -23.43 8.58
CA ASP A 512 7.53 -24.83 8.46
C ASP A 512 6.87 -25.04 7.10
N GLU A 513 7.52 -25.82 6.25
CA GLU A 513 6.88 -26.45 5.12
C GLU A 513 5.59 -27.07 5.68
N CYS A 514 4.42 -26.71 5.13
CA CYS A 514 3.24 -27.52 5.36
C CYS A 514 3.68 -28.98 5.15
N PRO A 515 3.61 -29.86 6.17
CA PRO A 515 4.08 -31.21 5.99
C PRO A 515 3.18 -31.83 4.94
N VAL A 516 3.71 -31.98 3.73
CA VAL A 516 3.17 -32.90 2.74
C VAL A 516 3.60 -34.28 3.22
N SER A 517 2.98 -34.76 4.31
CA SER A 517 3.09 -36.16 4.67
C SER A 517 2.45 -36.95 3.54
N SER A 518 3.25 -37.75 2.86
CA SER A 518 2.86 -38.70 1.80
C SER A 518 2.01 -39.88 2.30
N SER A 519 1.16 -39.65 3.30
CA SER A 519 0.20 -40.60 3.83
C SER A 519 -1.09 -39.88 4.21
N SER A 520 -2.20 -40.35 3.61
CA SER A 520 -3.60 -39.93 3.81
C SER A 520 -3.97 -38.50 3.36
N LEU A 521 -4.15 -38.34 2.03
CA LEU A 521 -5.12 -37.41 1.45
C LEU A 521 -6.54 -37.76 1.96
N HIS A 522 -6.94 -37.19 3.08
CA HIS A 522 -8.34 -37.01 3.41
C HIS A 522 -8.67 -35.53 3.28
N LEU A 523 -9.08 -35.18 2.05
CA LEU A 523 -9.87 -33.98 1.75
C LEU A 523 -11.04 -33.91 2.74
N SER A 524 -11.27 -32.75 3.35
CA SER A 524 -12.51 -32.53 4.09
C SER A 524 -13.70 -32.72 3.13
N PRO A 525 -14.77 -33.45 3.49
CA PRO A 525 -15.82 -33.86 2.55
C PRO A 525 -16.73 -32.72 2.03
N ASP A 526 -16.51 -31.47 2.44
CA ASP A 526 -17.44 -30.37 2.13
C ASP A 526 -17.15 -29.62 0.82
N PHE A 527 -16.12 -30.01 0.07
CA PHE A 527 -15.85 -29.44 -1.26
C PHE A 527 -16.27 -30.35 -2.44
N ASP A 528 -16.63 -31.61 -2.19
CA ASP A 528 -17.03 -32.59 -3.22
C ASP A 528 -18.56 -32.84 -3.28
N ILE A 529 -19.36 -32.19 -2.43
CA ILE A 529 -20.82 -32.39 -2.40
C ILE A 529 -21.59 -31.38 -3.29
N PHE A 530 -20.95 -30.32 -3.80
CA PHE A 530 -21.63 -29.36 -4.68
C PHE A 530 -21.58 -29.73 -6.18
N ILE A 531 -20.60 -30.53 -6.59
CA ILE A 531 -20.44 -30.94 -8.01
C ILE A 531 -21.39 -32.09 -8.40
N SER A 532 -21.96 -32.86 -7.46
CA SER A 532 -22.89 -33.96 -7.79
C SER A 532 -24.37 -33.58 -7.83
N LYS A 533 -24.79 -32.46 -7.24
CA LYS A 533 -26.21 -32.06 -7.20
C LYS A 533 -26.63 -31.08 -8.30
N LEU A 534 -25.72 -30.28 -8.84
CA LEU A 534 -26.04 -29.35 -9.93
C LEU A 534 -26.10 -30.04 -11.30
N VAL A 535 -25.26 -31.07 -11.52
CA VAL A 535 -25.23 -31.83 -12.77
C VAL A 535 -26.38 -32.85 -12.88
N ILE A 536 -26.87 -33.38 -11.75
CA ILE A 536 -28.02 -34.30 -11.72
C ILE A 536 -29.36 -33.55 -11.86
N ALA A 537 -29.46 -32.30 -11.41
CA ALA A 537 -30.66 -31.48 -11.59
C ALA A 537 -30.86 -30.98 -13.03
N PHE A 538 -29.79 -30.84 -13.81
CA PHE A 538 -29.86 -30.40 -15.21
C PHE A 538 -30.11 -31.55 -16.20
N LEU A 539 -29.68 -32.78 -15.88
CA LEU A 539 -29.89 -33.95 -16.75
C LEU A 539 -31.28 -34.62 -16.58
N LEU A 540 -32.05 -34.29 -15.54
CA LEU A 540 -33.40 -34.83 -15.30
C LEU A 540 -34.55 -33.95 -15.84
N ARG A 541 -34.26 -32.85 -16.54
CA ARG A 541 -35.27 -32.02 -17.24
C ARG A 541 -35.31 -32.19 -18.76
N CYS A 542 -34.50 -33.06 -19.35
CA CYS A 542 -34.58 -33.42 -20.78
C CYS A 542 -35.19 -34.81 -21.06
N PHE A 543 -35.80 -35.44 -20.06
CA PHE A 543 -36.65 -36.63 -20.23
C PHE A 543 -37.91 -36.47 -19.38
N ILE A 544 -38.80 -35.57 -19.80
CA ILE A 544 -40.28 -35.62 -19.74
C ILE A 544 -40.75 -34.30 -20.36
N LEU A 545 -41.40 -34.45 -21.53
CA LEU A 545 -41.98 -33.46 -22.46
C LEU A 545 -41.01 -32.74 -23.40
#